data_AF-A0A7S1RZH0-F1
#
_entry.id   AF-A0A7S1RZH0-F1
#
_cell.length_a   1.000
_cell.length_b   1.000
_cell.length_c   1.000
_cell.angle_alpha   90.00
_cell.angle_beta   90.00
_cell.angle_gamma   90.00
#
_symmetry.space_group_name_H-M   'P 1'
#
loop_
_entity.id
_entity.type
_entity.pdbx_description
1 polymer ?
#
loop_
_entity_poly.entity_id
_entity_poly.type
_entity_poly.pdbx_seq_one_letter_code
_entity_poly.pdbx_strand_id
1 'polypeptide(L)'
;PRGPSAVADCLACYAAPRHFVAYGDEGEFTEALCKRIQELAEDGEHDIEDALKLAGAEVAMKRLALCRRQCPTYESTLTRRFVLRRARAAGRSSSSLTVTTASSANLLLAPQV
;
A
#
# COMPACT_ATOMS: atom_id res chain seq x y z
N PRO A 1 25.11 -14.36 17.36
CA PRO A 1 24.05 -13.33 17.26
C PRO A 1 23.92 -12.82 15.81
N ARG A 2 22.80 -13.12 15.14
CA ARG A 2 22.50 -12.50 13.83
C ARG A 2 22.11 -11.05 14.09
N GLY A 3 22.80 -10.10 13.46
CA GLY A 3 22.51 -8.67 13.58
C GLY A 3 21.12 -8.30 13.04
N PRO A 4 20.70 -7.03 13.18
CA PRO A 4 19.41 -6.59 12.63
C PRO A 4 19.34 -6.88 11.13
N SER A 5 18.23 -7.48 10.69
CA SER A 5 17.97 -7.74 9.28
C SER A 5 17.75 -6.41 8.56
N ALA A 6 18.50 -6.15 7.48
CA ALA A 6 18.32 -4.97 6.64
C ALA A 6 16.96 -4.94 5.91
N VAL A 7 16.20 -6.04 5.95
CA VAL A 7 14.91 -6.25 5.28
C VAL A 7 13.79 -6.57 6.29
N ALA A 8 13.98 -6.29 7.58
CA ALA A 8 12.89 -6.34 8.55
C ALA A 8 12.04 -5.06 8.51
N ASP A 9 10.82 -5.14 9.05
CA ASP A 9 9.91 -4.01 9.23
C ASP A 9 9.52 -3.30 7.92
N CYS A 10 9.57 -4.04 6.81
CA CYS A 10 9.11 -3.59 5.50
C CYS A 10 7.72 -4.17 5.19
N LEU A 11 6.86 -3.34 4.60
CA LEU A 11 5.57 -3.73 4.05
C LEU A 11 5.47 -3.19 2.63
N ALA A 12 5.30 -4.07 1.65
CA ALA A 12 5.14 -3.72 0.25
C ALA A 12 3.74 -4.10 -0.21
N CYS A 13 2.99 -3.13 -0.76
CA CYS A 13 1.61 -3.30 -1.19
C CYS A 13 1.52 -3.12 -2.71
N TYR A 14 0.87 -4.05 -3.39
CA TYR A 14 0.80 -4.09 -4.84
C TYR A 14 -0.66 -4.13 -5.30
N ALA A 15 -1.01 -3.24 -6.24
CA ALA A 15 -2.35 -3.18 -6.81
C ALA A 15 -2.71 -4.44 -7.63
N ALA A 16 -1.72 -5.14 -8.17
CA ALA A 16 -1.87 -6.42 -8.86
C ALA A 16 -0.63 -7.30 -8.62
N PRO A 17 -0.74 -8.63 -8.79
CA PRO A 17 0.40 -9.51 -8.68
C PRO A 17 1.38 -9.27 -9.83
N ARG A 18 2.61 -9.80 -9.70
CA ARG A 18 3.61 -9.71 -10.77
C ARG A 18 3.04 -10.22 -12.08
N HIS A 19 3.30 -9.49 -13.16
CA HIS A 19 2.85 -9.79 -14.53
C HIS A 19 1.34 -9.58 -14.79
N PHE A 20 0.58 -9.03 -13.85
CA PHE A 20 -0.82 -8.64 -14.07
C PHE A 20 -0.98 -7.12 -14.17
N VAL A 21 -2.03 -6.71 -14.87
CA VAL A 21 -2.38 -5.30 -15.05
C VAL A 21 -3.14 -4.80 -13.83
N ALA A 22 -2.72 -3.65 -13.30
CA ALA A 22 -3.52 -2.84 -12.40
C ALA A 22 -4.41 -1.90 -13.24
N TYR A 23 -5.70 -1.85 -12.93
CA TYR A 23 -6.70 -1.08 -13.68
C TYR A 23 -7.17 0.14 -12.87
N GLY A 24 -7.63 1.16 -13.59
CA GLY A 24 -8.15 2.42 -13.03
C GLY A 24 -7.13 3.56 -13.08
N ASP A 25 -7.59 4.76 -13.43
CA ASP A 25 -6.73 5.93 -13.64
C ASP A 25 -6.12 6.46 -12.32
N GLU A 26 -6.86 6.35 -11.20
CA GLU A 26 -6.38 6.71 -9.85
C GLU A 26 -6.01 5.48 -8.99
N GLY A 27 -6.19 4.26 -9.54
CA GLY A 27 -5.93 2.99 -8.88
C GLY A 27 -7.03 2.59 -7.89
N GLU A 28 -7.94 1.72 -8.32
CA GLU A 28 -9.05 1.17 -7.51
C GLU A 28 -8.62 0.61 -6.15
N PHE A 29 -7.44 0.01 -6.10
CA PHE A 29 -6.86 -0.50 -4.86
C PHE A 29 -6.41 0.60 -3.91
N THR A 30 -5.84 1.68 -4.43
CA THR A 30 -5.40 2.82 -3.63
C THR A 30 -6.59 3.47 -2.94
N GLU A 31 -7.67 3.72 -3.68
CA GLU A 31 -8.89 4.32 -3.13
C GLU A 31 -9.52 3.44 -2.04
N ALA A 32 -9.69 2.15 -2.33
CA ALA A 32 -10.22 1.18 -1.36
C ALA A 32 -9.33 1.12 -0.11
N LEU A 33 -8.00 1.08 -0.28
CA LEU A 33 -7.07 1.03 0.83
C LEU A 33 -7.11 2.31 1.69
N CYS A 34 -7.12 3.49 1.07
CA CYS A 34 -7.24 4.76 1.80
C CYS A 34 -8.52 4.81 2.63
N LYS A 35 -9.64 4.38 2.06
CA LYS A 35 -10.92 4.29 2.76
C LYS A 35 -10.84 3.36 3.97
N ARG A 36 -10.31 2.13 3.81
CA ARG A 36 -10.17 1.17 4.91
C ARG A 36 -9.22 1.65 6.00
N ILE A 37 -8.11 2.30 5.63
CA ILE A 37 -7.19 2.86 6.62
C ILE A 37 -7.89 3.94 7.46
N GLN A 38 -8.68 4.82 6.84
CA GLN A 38 -9.41 5.86 7.57
C GLN A 38 -10.43 5.25 8.52
N GLU A 39 -11.29 4.35 8.04
CA GLU A 39 -12.31 3.67 8.86
C GLU A 39 -11.67 2.95 10.06
N LEU A 40 -10.66 2.13 9.83
CA LEU A 40 -10.03 1.32 10.88
C LEU A 40 -9.15 2.14 11.85
N ALA A 41 -8.60 3.28 11.40
CA ALA A 41 -7.83 4.18 12.26
C ALA A 41 -8.72 4.94 13.26
N GLU A 42 -10.01 5.13 12.94
CA GLU A 42 -10.99 5.69 13.87
C GLU A 42 -11.34 4.70 14.99
N ASP A 43 -11.42 3.41 14.66
CA ASP A 43 -11.65 2.34 15.63
C ASP A 43 -10.44 2.11 16.56
N GLY A 44 -9.21 2.22 16.02
CA GLY A 44 -7.97 2.21 16.81
C GLY A 44 -7.48 0.83 17.29
N GLU A 45 -8.21 -0.24 16.97
CA GLU A 45 -7.96 -1.63 17.38
C GLU A 45 -7.34 -2.51 16.26
N HIS A 46 -7.40 -2.02 15.02
CA HIS A 46 -7.02 -2.76 13.82
C HIS A 46 -5.59 -2.45 13.39
N ASP A 47 -4.97 -3.40 12.69
CA ASP A 47 -3.66 -3.20 12.08
C ASP A 47 -3.73 -2.95 10.57
N ILE A 48 -2.60 -2.51 10.00
CA ILE A 48 -2.51 -2.20 8.56
C ILE A 48 -2.82 -3.42 7.68
N GLU A 49 -2.55 -4.63 8.15
CA GLU A 49 -2.84 -5.84 7.38
C GLU A 49 -4.34 -6.14 7.33
N ASP A 50 -5.09 -5.79 8.38
CA ASP A 50 -6.56 -5.82 8.35
C ASP A 50 -7.10 -4.90 7.24
N ALA A 51 -6.56 -3.68 7.13
CA ALA A 51 -6.94 -2.73 6.09
C ALA A 51 -6.65 -3.27 4.68
N LEU A 52 -5.47 -3.88 4.49
CA LEU A 52 -5.05 -4.49 3.23
C LEU A 52 -5.94 -5.68 2.83
N LYS A 53 -6.31 -6.54 3.79
CA LYS A 53 -7.21 -7.68 3.54
C LYS A 53 -8.59 -7.21 3.10
N LEU A 54 -9.15 -6.23 3.80
CA LEU A 54 -10.48 -5.69 3.46
C LEU A 54 -10.48 -4.98 2.12
N ALA A 55 -9.49 -4.11 1.86
CA ALA A 55 -9.36 -3.42 0.58
C ALA A 55 -9.10 -4.40 -0.58
N GLY A 56 -8.24 -5.40 -0.36
CA GLY A 56 -7.96 -6.45 -1.35
C GLY A 56 -9.20 -7.28 -1.69
N ALA A 57 -9.97 -7.69 -0.68
CA ALA A 57 -11.23 -8.42 -0.87
C ALA A 57 -12.25 -7.59 -1.65
N GLU A 58 -12.38 -6.30 -1.33
CA GLU A 58 -13.28 -5.38 -2.03
C GLU A 58 -12.94 -5.30 -3.52
N VAL A 59 -11.67 -5.05 -3.87
CA VAL A 59 -11.23 -4.96 -5.27
C VAL A 59 -11.34 -6.30 -5.99
N ALA A 60 -11.01 -7.41 -5.33
CA ALA A 60 -11.11 -8.75 -5.91
C ALA A 60 -12.55 -9.13 -6.30
N MET A 61 -13.53 -8.62 -5.56
CA MET A 61 -14.95 -8.82 -5.86
C MET A 61 -15.47 -7.86 -6.95
N LYS A 62 -14.81 -6.72 -7.20
CA LYS A 62 -15.21 -5.78 -8.24
C LYS A 62 -14.97 -6.35 -9.64
N ARG A 63 -15.99 -6.22 -10.49
CA ARG A 63 -15.85 -6.39 -11.94
C ARG A 63 -15.56 -5.03 -12.57
N LEU A 64 -14.28 -4.77 -12.86
CA LEU A 64 -13.82 -3.46 -13.34
C LEU A 64 -14.25 -3.19 -14.80
N ALA A 65 -14.35 -4.24 -15.61
CA ALA A 65 -14.94 -4.18 -16.94
C ALA A 65 -15.39 -5.58 -17.41
N LEU A 66 -15.85 -5.69 -18.65
CA LEU A 66 -16.12 -7.00 -19.26
C LEU A 66 -14.85 -7.87 -19.20
N CYS A 67 -14.93 -8.95 -18.41
CA CYS A 67 -13.84 -9.91 -18.19
C CYS A 67 -12.57 -9.34 -17.55
N ARG A 68 -12.61 -8.14 -16.95
CA ARG A 68 -11.48 -7.56 -16.19
C ARG A 68 -11.73 -7.64 -14.70
N ARG A 69 -10.77 -8.20 -13.98
CA ARG A 69 -10.70 -8.30 -12.52
C ARG A 69 -9.28 -7.97 -12.07
N GLN A 70 -9.16 -7.57 -10.81
CA GLN A 70 -7.88 -7.23 -10.19
C GLN A 70 -7.81 -7.87 -8.82
N CYS A 71 -6.63 -8.38 -8.45
CA CYS A 71 -6.42 -9.02 -7.16
C CYS A 71 -5.19 -8.38 -6.50
N PRO A 72 -5.38 -7.38 -5.63
CA PRO A 72 -4.26 -6.78 -4.90
C PRO A 72 -3.54 -7.80 -4.03
N THR A 73 -2.26 -7.56 -3.79
CA THR A 73 -1.42 -8.44 -2.96
C THR A 73 -0.43 -7.61 -2.14
N TYR A 74 0.14 -8.19 -1.08
CA TYR A 74 1.15 -7.52 -0.27
C TYR A 74 2.18 -8.53 0.26
N GLU A 75 3.39 -8.03 0.50
CA GLU A 75 4.49 -8.77 1.13
C GLU A 75 4.85 -8.06 2.45
N SER A 76 4.79 -8.80 3.56
CA SER A 76 5.04 -8.27 4.90
C SER A 76 6.25 -8.95 5.54
N THR A 77 7.17 -8.13 6.01
CA THR A 77 8.30 -8.53 6.88
C THR A 77 8.22 -7.81 8.23
N LEU A 78 7.02 -7.30 8.56
CA LEU A 78 6.76 -6.63 9.82
C LEU A 78 6.98 -7.60 10.97
N THR A 79 7.81 -7.20 11.92
CA THR A 79 8.08 -8.02 13.11
C THR A 79 7.08 -7.76 14.23
N ARG A 80 6.19 -6.76 14.06
CA ARG A 80 5.20 -6.30 15.04
C ARG A 80 3.93 -5.85 14.33
N ARG A 81 2.81 -5.85 15.06
CA ARG A 81 1.54 -5.29 14.58
C ARG A 81 1.69 -3.77 14.39
N PHE A 82 1.42 -3.30 13.17
CA PHE A 82 1.33 -1.87 12.88
C PHE A 82 -0.12 -1.44 13.10
N VAL A 83 -0.42 -1.02 14.33
CA VAL A 83 -1.79 -0.62 14.71
C VAL A 83 -2.12 0.75 14.11
N LEU A 84 -3.24 0.83 13.40
CA LEU A 84 -3.77 2.05 12.85
C LEU A 84 -4.43 2.87 13.96
N ARG A 85 -3.98 4.11 14.12
CA ARG A 85 -4.57 5.05 15.08
C ARG A 85 -4.67 6.41 14.45
N ARG A 86 -5.82 7.07 14.62
CA ARG A 86 -5.97 8.47 14.28
C ARG A 86 -4.86 9.28 14.95
N ALA A 87 -4.12 10.05 14.16
CA ALA A 87 -3.10 10.95 14.68
C ALA A 87 -3.77 11.89 15.69
N ARG A 88 -3.21 11.99 16.90
CA ARG A 88 -3.62 13.03 17.84
C ARG A 88 -3.39 14.36 17.15
N ALA A 89 -4.42 15.20 17.08
CA ALA A 89 -4.30 16.55 16.57
C ALA A 89 -3.40 17.37 17.52
N ALA A 90 -2.09 17.19 17.41
CA ALA A 90 -1.14 18.17 17.87
C ALA A 90 -1.41 19.41 17.01
N GLY A 91 -1.75 20.54 17.65
CA GLY A 91 -2.17 21.76 16.97
C GLY A 91 -1.32 22.06 15.72
N ARG A 92 -2.03 22.20 14.58
CA ARG A 92 -1.55 22.71 13.28
C ARG A 92 -0.02 22.72 13.10
N SER A 93 0.52 21.64 12.55
CA SER A 93 1.54 21.77 11.50
C SER A 93 1.16 20.83 10.37
N SER A 94 0.69 21.42 9.28
CA SER A 94 0.32 20.70 8.06
C SER A 94 1.61 20.16 7.44
N SER A 95 1.98 18.92 7.76
CA SER A 95 3.02 18.20 7.04
C SER A 95 2.36 17.62 5.79
N SER A 96 2.63 18.27 4.66
CA SER A 96 2.24 17.82 3.32
C SER A 96 2.71 16.38 3.12
N LEU A 97 1.76 15.44 2.96
CA LEU A 97 2.04 14.07 2.55
C LEU A 97 2.60 14.11 1.14
N THR A 98 3.92 13.96 1.01
CA THR A 98 4.59 13.81 -0.27
C THR A 98 4.41 12.36 -0.72
N VAL A 99 3.47 12.12 -1.63
CA VAL A 99 3.31 10.83 -2.30
C VAL A 99 4.42 10.72 -3.35
N THR A 100 5.50 10.02 -3.02
CA THR A 100 6.54 9.68 -4.00
C THR A 100 6.03 8.52 -4.85
N THR A 101 5.44 8.82 -6.00
CA THR A 101 5.26 7.82 -7.06
C THR A 101 6.64 7.51 -7.62
N ALA A 102 7.17 6.31 -7.35
CA ALA A 102 8.36 5.83 -8.03
C ALA A 102 8.01 5.59 -9.50
N SER A 103 8.14 6.63 -10.32
CA SER A 103 8.02 6.55 -11.77
C SER A 103 9.28 5.88 -12.30
N SER A 104 9.12 4.67 -12.85
CA SER A 104 10.16 3.94 -13.56
C SER A 104 10.52 4.67 -14.87
N ALA A 105 11.45 5.62 -14.81
CA ALA A 105 12.02 6.27 -15.98
C ALA A 105 13.48 5.82 -16.16
N ASN A 106 13.69 4.94 -17.14
CA ASN A 106 14.90 4.70 -17.94
C ASN A 106 16.26 4.77 -17.24
N LEU A 107 16.76 3.59 -16.85
CA LEU A 107 18.20 3.31 -16.78
C LEU A 107 18.80 3.33 -18.20
N LEU A 108 19.18 4.51 -18.68
CA LEU A 108 20.19 4.63 -19.72
C LEU A 108 21.55 4.80 -19.03
N LEU A 109 22.24 3.68 -18.83
CA LEU A 109 23.68 3.67 -18.56
C LEU A 109 24.40 4.20 -19.80
N ALA A 110 25.05 5.36 -19.69
CA ALA A 110 26.12 5.73 -20.61
C ALA A 110 27.41 5.00 -20.20
N PRO A 111 28.18 4.45 -21.14
CA PRO A 111 29.47 3.84 -20.84
C PRO A 111 30.49 4.95 -20.57
N GLN A 112 31.19 4.87 -19.44
CA GLN A 112 32.40 5.67 -19.21
C GLN A 112 33.54 4.99 -19.98
N VAL A 113 34.16 5.72 -20.90
CA VAL A 113 35.48 5.42 -21.47
C VAL A 113 36.52 6.14 -20.64
#